data_AF-A0A7F8QD47-F1
#
_entry.id   AF-A0A7F8QD47-F1
#
_cell.length_a   1.000
_cell.length_b   1.000
_cell.length_c   1.000
_cell.angle_alpha   90.00
_cell.angle_beta   90.00
_cell.angle_gamma   90.00
#
_symmetry.space_group_name_H-M   'P 1'
#
loop_
_entity.id
_entity.type
_entity.pdbx_description
1 polymer ?
#
loop_
_entity_poly.entity_id
_entity_poly.type
_entity_poly.pdbx_seq_one_letter_code
_entity_poly.pdbx_strand_id
1 'polypeptide(L)'
;MGGPGRRRSFLLLLQVLGVSLILLEVGSQKTSDCARWCPPKSTCVNATTCRCSPGFISSSGEMFTSRLESCDDINECGPSSAVSCGKFADCQNTEGSFYCTCIQGYELASQARTFRNESENTCQDVNECTSGQNPCHNSTHCLNNIGGYECRCRPGWKPVPGSPNGPKNTVCEGTELRCHILETHTQNI
;
A
#
# COMPACT_ATOMS: atom_id res chain seq x y z
N MET A 1 29.91 -19.13 -68.11
CA MET A 1 29.16 -20.40 -68.17
C MET A 1 27.70 -20.07 -67.87
N GLY A 2 26.71 -20.09 -68.77
CA GLY A 2 26.54 -20.80 -70.04
C GLY A 2 25.45 -21.87 -69.87
N GLY A 3 24.19 -21.54 -70.17
CA GLY A 3 23.06 -22.50 -70.30
C GLY A 3 21.67 -21.81 -70.41
N PRO A 4 20.71 -22.30 -71.22
CA PRO A 4 20.00 -21.44 -72.19
C PRO A 4 18.46 -21.38 -72.11
N GLY A 5 17.90 -20.23 -72.54
CA GLY A 5 16.87 -20.07 -73.58
C GLY A 5 15.45 -20.65 -73.45
N ARG A 6 14.43 -19.77 -73.45
CA ARG A 6 13.46 -19.69 -74.56
C ARG A 6 12.63 -18.39 -74.54
N ARG A 7 12.87 -17.54 -75.52
CA ARG A 7 11.97 -16.45 -75.96
C ARG A 7 10.82 -17.06 -76.75
N ARG A 8 9.59 -16.60 -76.51
CA ARG A 8 8.56 -16.53 -77.55
C ARG A 8 7.93 -15.15 -77.53
N SER A 9 8.21 -14.44 -78.62
CA SER A 9 7.61 -13.17 -79.01
C SER A 9 6.26 -13.44 -79.66
N PHE A 10 5.23 -12.69 -79.29
CA PHE A 10 4.12 -12.34 -80.19
C PHE A 10 3.59 -10.97 -79.78
N LEU A 11 3.99 -9.95 -80.55
CA LEU A 11 3.25 -8.70 -80.66
C LEU A 11 1.88 -9.00 -81.27
N LEU A 12 0.82 -8.46 -80.69
CA LEU A 12 -0.29 -7.91 -81.48
C LEU A 12 -0.89 -6.72 -80.73
N LEU A 13 -0.75 -5.53 -81.33
CA LEU A 13 -1.41 -4.30 -80.91
C LEU A 13 -2.93 -4.45 -81.01
N LEU A 14 -3.66 -3.96 -80.01
CA LEU A 14 -4.96 -3.31 -80.20
C LEU A 14 -5.21 -2.37 -79.00
N GLN A 15 -5.02 -1.09 -79.26
CA GLN A 15 -5.45 0.02 -78.42
C GLN A 15 -6.96 0.19 -78.56
N VAL A 16 -7.76 -0.16 -77.54
CA VAL A 16 -9.08 0.46 -77.38
C VAL A 16 -9.58 0.35 -75.93
N LEU A 17 -10.08 1.48 -75.42
CA LEU A 17 -10.76 1.73 -74.13
C LEU A 17 -9.82 1.94 -72.93
N GLY A 18 -9.51 3.21 -72.70
CA GLY A 18 -8.89 3.72 -71.48
C GLY A 18 -9.73 3.41 -70.25
N VAL A 19 -9.51 2.25 -69.67
CA VAL A 19 -9.80 1.97 -68.27
C VAL A 19 -8.46 1.69 -67.65
N SER A 20 -7.87 2.72 -67.02
CA SER A 20 -6.78 2.49 -66.08
C SER A 20 -7.27 1.45 -65.09
N LEU A 21 -6.75 0.21 -65.18
CA LEU A 21 -6.75 -0.70 -64.03
C LEU A 21 -5.91 0.02 -62.98
N ILE A 22 -6.55 0.92 -62.25
CA ILE A 22 -6.11 1.29 -60.92
C ILE A 22 -6.28 -0.03 -60.17
N LEU A 23 -5.19 -0.78 -60.04
CA LEU A 23 -5.03 -1.67 -58.91
C LEU A 23 -5.31 -0.76 -57.71
N LEU A 24 -6.54 -0.80 -57.20
CA LEU A 24 -6.79 -0.40 -55.84
C LEU A 24 -5.89 -1.35 -55.08
N GLU A 25 -4.71 -0.86 -54.69
CA GLU A 25 -4.07 -1.42 -53.54
C GLU A 25 -5.16 -1.35 -52.47
N VAL A 26 -5.78 -2.49 -52.18
CA VAL A 26 -6.42 -2.70 -50.91
C VAL A 26 -5.24 -2.59 -49.96
N GLY A 27 -4.90 -1.34 -49.61
CA GLY A 27 -3.92 -1.04 -48.61
C GLY A 27 -4.43 -1.82 -47.42
N SER A 28 -3.72 -2.89 -47.10
CA SER A 28 -3.94 -3.65 -45.90
C SER A 28 -3.90 -2.61 -44.79
N GLN A 29 -5.08 -2.17 -44.33
CA GLN A 29 -5.17 -1.25 -43.21
C GLN A 29 -4.55 -2.06 -42.10
N LYS A 30 -3.30 -1.72 -41.78
CA LYS A 30 -2.53 -2.35 -40.73
C LYS A 30 -3.30 -2.06 -39.45
N THR A 31 -4.20 -2.96 -39.08
CA THR A 31 -5.02 -2.83 -37.89
C THR A 31 -4.02 -2.73 -36.75
N SER A 32 -4.02 -1.61 -36.04
CA SER A 32 -3.18 -1.42 -34.85
C SER A 32 -3.31 -2.66 -33.98
N ASP A 33 -2.20 -3.32 -33.66
CA ASP A 33 -2.19 -4.57 -32.88
C ASP A 33 -2.79 -4.39 -31.47
N CYS A 34 -3.01 -3.14 -31.06
CA CYS A 34 -3.53 -2.74 -29.76
C CYS A 34 -4.69 -1.74 -29.91
N ALA A 35 -5.76 -1.98 -29.15
CA ALA A 35 -6.91 -1.09 -29.01
C ALA A 35 -6.51 0.25 -28.38
N ARG A 36 -6.76 1.35 -29.09
CA ARG A 36 -6.50 2.72 -28.59
C ARG A 36 -7.59 3.31 -27.70
N TRP A 37 -8.66 2.56 -27.47
CA TRP A 37 -9.87 3.03 -26.81
C TRP A 37 -10.06 2.44 -25.42
N CYS A 38 -9.11 1.66 -24.93
CA CYS A 38 -9.16 1.09 -23.58
C CYS A 38 -9.28 2.22 -22.53
N PRO A 39 -10.20 2.10 -21.55
CA PRO A 39 -10.44 3.13 -20.53
C PRO A 39 -9.23 3.28 -19.58
N PRO A 40 -9.19 4.33 -18.72
CA PRO A 40 -8.18 4.44 -17.67
C PRO A 40 -8.09 3.17 -16.81
N LYS A 41 -6.90 2.88 -16.27
CA LYS A 41 -6.62 1.69 -15.43
C LYS A 41 -6.85 0.36 -16.17
N SER A 42 -6.70 0.37 -17.49
CA SER A 42 -6.79 -0.83 -18.32
C SER A 42 -5.66 -0.85 -19.34
N THR A 43 -5.40 -2.03 -19.90
CA THR A 43 -4.39 -2.27 -20.92
C THR A 43 -5.03 -2.99 -22.10
N CYS A 44 -4.54 -2.72 -23.30
CA CYS A 44 -4.97 -3.46 -24.49
C CYS A 44 -4.39 -4.87 -24.47
N VAL A 45 -5.23 -5.85 -24.79
CA VAL A 45 -4.81 -7.24 -25.02
C VAL A 45 -4.52 -7.44 -26.51
N ASN A 46 -5.36 -6.88 -27.37
CA ASN A 46 -5.22 -6.90 -28.83
C ASN A 46 -5.97 -5.69 -29.44
N ALA A 47 -6.17 -5.68 -30.76
CA ALA A 47 -6.83 -4.60 -31.50
C ALA A 47 -8.28 -4.29 -31.05
N THR A 48 -8.97 -5.26 -30.44
CA THR A 48 -10.41 -5.20 -30.11
C THR A 48 -10.73 -5.52 -28.65
N THR A 49 -9.73 -5.83 -27.83
CA THR A 49 -9.93 -6.33 -26.47
C THR A 49 -9.03 -5.57 -25.50
N CYS A 50 -9.60 -5.20 -24.36
CA CYS A 50 -8.92 -4.58 -23.24
C CYS A 50 -9.08 -5.46 -22.00
N ARG A 51 -8.23 -5.25 -21.00
CA ARG A 51 -8.35 -5.85 -19.65
C ARG A 51 -8.01 -4.80 -18.60
N CYS A 52 -8.60 -4.91 -17.43
CA CYS A 52 -8.20 -4.05 -16.32
C CYS A 52 -6.76 -4.33 -15.90
N SER A 53 -6.06 -3.29 -15.44
CA SER A 53 -4.74 -3.44 -14.81
C SER A 53 -4.87 -4.24 -13.50
N PRO A 54 -3.79 -4.86 -13.00
CA PRO A 54 -3.81 -5.52 -11.69
C PRO A 54 -4.34 -4.59 -10.60
N GLY A 55 -5.18 -5.12 -9.70
CA GLY A 55 -5.85 -4.36 -8.64
C GLY A 55 -7.17 -3.70 -9.07
N PHE A 56 -7.60 -3.89 -10.32
CA PHE A 56 -8.87 -3.34 -10.83
C PHE A 56 -9.74 -4.43 -11.43
N ILE A 57 -11.06 -4.24 -11.38
CA ILE A 57 -12.06 -5.17 -11.91
C ILE A 57 -13.11 -4.42 -12.76
N SER A 58 -13.61 -5.07 -13.80
CA SER A 58 -14.75 -4.62 -14.61
C SER A 58 -15.94 -5.54 -14.34
N SER A 59 -17.16 -5.00 -14.48
CA SER A 59 -18.40 -5.78 -14.44
C SER A 59 -18.46 -6.91 -15.47
N SER A 60 -17.72 -6.75 -16.57
CA SER A 60 -17.69 -7.69 -17.69
C SER A 60 -16.65 -8.79 -17.55
N GLY A 61 -15.90 -8.79 -16.44
CA GLY A 61 -14.88 -9.80 -16.13
C GLY A 61 -13.47 -9.37 -16.53
N GLU A 62 -12.57 -10.35 -16.72
CA GLU A 62 -11.13 -10.10 -16.92
C GLU A 62 -10.78 -9.40 -18.25
N MET A 63 -11.61 -9.58 -19.28
CA MET A 63 -11.42 -8.98 -20.60
C MET A 63 -12.73 -8.41 -21.11
N PHE A 64 -12.66 -7.29 -21.82
CA PHE A 64 -13.83 -6.63 -22.38
C PHE A 64 -13.54 -5.99 -23.75
N THR A 65 -14.60 -5.80 -24.54
CA THR A 65 -14.54 -5.31 -25.93
C THR A 65 -15.27 -3.97 -26.13
N SER A 66 -15.77 -3.36 -25.03
CA SER A 66 -16.57 -2.12 -25.06
C SER A 66 -15.80 -0.94 -24.47
N ARG A 67 -16.02 0.25 -25.04
CA ARG A 67 -15.46 1.53 -24.54
C ARG A 67 -16.19 2.08 -23.32
N LEU A 68 -17.38 1.55 -23.03
CA LEU A 68 -18.22 2.01 -21.93
C LEU A 68 -17.89 1.33 -20.60
N GLU A 69 -16.91 0.41 -20.61
CA GLU A 69 -16.45 -0.28 -19.43
C GLU A 69 -15.64 0.64 -18.52
N SER A 70 -15.79 0.44 -17.21
CA SER A 70 -14.93 1.00 -16.18
C SER A 70 -14.08 -0.09 -15.55
N CYS A 71 -12.86 0.29 -15.15
CA CYS A 71 -12.00 -0.53 -14.30
C CYS A 71 -11.99 0.09 -12.92
N ASP A 72 -12.80 -0.49 -12.04
CA ASP A 72 -13.00 -0.02 -10.68
C ASP A 72 -12.01 -0.70 -9.73
N ASP A 73 -11.62 0.02 -8.70
CA ASP A 73 -10.66 -0.46 -7.71
C ASP A 73 -11.19 -1.69 -6.97
N ILE A 74 -10.36 -2.73 -6.83
CA ILE A 74 -10.70 -3.87 -6.00
C ILE A 74 -10.41 -3.47 -4.56
N ASN A 75 -11.42 -3.46 -3.69
CA ASN A 75 -11.19 -3.26 -2.28
C ASN A 75 -10.72 -4.56 -1.62
N GLU A 76 -9.41 -4.77 -1.52
CA GLU A 76 -8.87 -5.98 -0.91
C GLU A 76 -9.03 -6.03 0.62
N CYS A 77 -9.51 -4.97 1.26
CA CYS A 77 -9.89 -4.95 2.67
C CYS A 77 -11.42 -5.12 2.88
N GLY A 78 -12.18 -5.34 1.80
CA GLY A 78 -13.63 -5.52 1.86
C GLY A 78 -14.06 -6.87 2.45
N PRO A 79 -15.32 -7.01 2.89
CA PRO A 79 -15.82 -8.21 3.56
C PRO A 79 -15.80 -9.48 2.69
N SER A 80 -15.74 -9.33 1.37
CA SER A 80 -15.63 -10.44 0.41
C SER A 80 -14.19 -10.78 0.03
N SER A 81 -13.19 -10.11 0.61
CA SER A 81 -11.78 -10.34 0.31
C SER A 81 -11.24 -11.57 1.03
N ALA A 82 -10.36 -12.31 0.36
CA ALA A 82 -9.61 -13.41 0.95
C ALA A 82 -8.32 -12.94 1.64
N VAL A 83 -7.99 -11.64 1.57
CA VAL A 83 -6.79 -11.08 2.18
C VAL A 83 -6.93 -11.05 3.71
N SER A 84 -5.95 -11.65 4.39
CA SER A 84 -5.77 -11.58 5.84
C SER A 84 -4.42 -10.92 6.14
N CYS A 85 -4.43 -9.87 6.96
CA CYS A 85 -3.23 -9.26 7.51
C CYS A 85 -2.70 -10.00 8.76
N GLY A 86 -3.43 -10.99 9.28
CA GLY A 86 -3.07 -11.68 10.51
C GLY A 86 -3.35 -10.87 11.79
N LYS A 87 -2.81 -11.32 12.93
CA LYS A 87 -3.05 -10.73 14.24
C LYS A 87 -2.36 -9.37 14.41
N PHE A 88 -2.96 -8.52 15.23
CA PHE A 88 -2.41 -7.20 15.59
C PHE A 88 -2.08 -6.32 14.38
N ALA A 89 -2.86 -6.45 13.31
CA ALA A 89 -2.69 -5.69 12.09
C ALA A 89 -4.03 -5.30 11.48
N ASP A 90 -4.03 -4.16 10.79
CA ASP A 90 -5.14 -3.64 10.01
C ASP A 90 -4.80 -3.64 8.51
N CYS A 91 -5.84 -3.83 7.70
CA CYS A 91 -5.77 -3.70 6.24
C CYS A 91 -6.16 -2.28 5.82
N GLN A 92 -5.39 -1.67 4.93
CA GLN A 92 -5.72 -0.39 4.30
C GLN A 92 -5.77 -0.54 2.78
N ASN A 93 -6.94 -0.22 2.21
CA ASN A 93 -7.15 -0.24 0.77
C ASN A 93 -6.55 0.99 0.11
N THR A 94 -6.00 0.82 -1.08
CA THR A 94 -5.45 1.89 -1.91
C THR A 94 -5.84 1.70 -3.37
N GLU A 95 -5.72 2.75 -4.17
CA GLU A 95 -6.05 2.61 -5.58
C GLU A 95 -5.07 1.65 -6.29
N GLY A 96 -5.58 0.51 -6.75
CA GLY A 96 -4.88 -0.57 -7.44
C GLY A 96 -4.10 -1.52 -6.52
N SER A 97 -4.25 -1.43 -5.20
CA SER A 97 -3.53 -2.28 -4.24
C SER A 97 -4.08 -2.15 -2.82
N PHE A 98 -3.45 -2.84 -1.87
CA PHE A 98 -3.68 -2.66 -0.45
C PHE A 98 -2.37 -2.88 0.31
N TYR A 99 -2.31 -2.44 1.55
CA TYR A 99 -1.24 -2.83 2.45
C TYR A 99 -1.76 -3.10 3.85
N CYS A 100 -1.04 -3.94 4.57
CA CYS A 100 -1.25 -4.20 5.98
C CYS A 100 -0.30 -3.35 6.81
N THR A 101 -0.76 -2.90 7.98
CA THR A 101 0.06 -2.23 9.00
C THR A 101 -0.20 -2.87 10.36
N CYS A 102 0.81 -2.93 11.23
CA CYS A 102 0.56 -3.28 12.63
C CYS A 102 -0.37 -2.24 13.26
N ILE A 103 -1.25 -2.68 14.17
CA ILE A 103 -2.11 -1.77 14.93
C ILE A 103 -1.28 -0.93 15.91
N GLN A 104 -1.88 0.12 16.45
CA GLN A 104 -1.22 0.98 17.43
C GLN A 104 -0.67 0.17 18.62
N GLY A 105 0.58 0.46 19.00
CA GLY A 105 1.29 -0.27 20.07
C GLY A 105 2.08 -1.49 19.57
N TYR A 106 2.06 -1.77 18.26
CA TYR A 106 2.79 -2.88 17.66
C TYR A 106 3.68 -2.40 16.50
N GLU A 107 4.77 -3.11 16.26
CA GLU A 107 5.68 -2.87 15.14
C GLU A 107 6.15 -4.19 14.50
N LEU A 108 6.56 -4.15 13.23
CA LEU A 108 7.17 -5.32 12.61
C LEU A 108 8.57 -5.54 13.19
N ALA A 109 8.93 -6.80 13.46
CA ALA A 109 10.29 -7.15 13.88
C ALA A 109 11.36 -6.73 12.84
N SER A 110 10.97 -6.65 11.56
CA SER A 110 11.81 -6.15 10.47
C SER A 110 11.97 -4.62 10.42
N GLN A 111 11.27 -3.88 11.27
CA GLN A 111 11.18 -2.41 11.28
C GLN A 111 10.56 -1.80 9.99
N ALA A 112 10.02 -2.65 9.10
CA ALA A 112 9.20 -2.17 8.01
C ALA A 112 7.88 -1.58 8.56
N ARG A 113 7.26 -0.67 7.78
CA ARG A 113 5.98 -0.05 8.17
C ARG A 113 4.77 -0.78 7.61
N THR A 114 4.93 -1.51 6.51
CA THR A 114 3.85 -2.13 5.75
C THR A 114 4.24 -3.52 5.29
N PHE A 115 3.26 -4.40 5.15
CA PHE A 115 3.41 -5.76 4.59
C PHE A 115 2.18 -6.14 3.76
N ARG A 116 2.20 -7.28 3.06
CA ARG A 116 1.14 -7.63 2.09
C ARG A 116 0.22 -8.78 2.50
N ASN A 117 0.64 -9.64 3.43
CA ASN A 117 -0.14 -10.83 3.79
C ASN A 117 0.28 -11.36 5.16
N GLU A 118 -0.52 -12.29 5.71
CA GLU A 118 -0.28 -12.91 7.01
C GLU A 118 1.09 -13.61 7.15
N SER A 119 1.67 -14.14 6.07
CA SER A 119 2.99 -14.79 6.16
C SER A 119 4.14 -13.81 6.37
N GLU A 120 3.94 -12.53 6.04
CA GLU A 120 4.88 -11.43 6.29
C GLU A 120 4.62 -10.74 7.65
N ASN A 121 3.54 -11.11 8.35
CA ASN A 121 3.19 -10.50 9.63
C ASN A 121 4.18 -10.92 10.72
N THR A 122 4.89 -9.93 11.25
CA THR A 122 5.78 -10.07 12.40
C THR A 122 5.50 -8.98 13.44
N CYS A 123 4.24 -8.56 13.55
CA CYS A 123 3.79 -7.52 14.48
C CYS A 123 4.00 -8.00 15.92
N GLN A 124 4.83 -7.27 16.65
CA GLN A 124 5.16 -7.50 18.05
C GLN A 124 4.88 -6.24 18.86
N ASP A 125 4.55 -6.44 20.13
CA ASP A 125 4.33 -5.36 21.09
C ASP A 125 5.54 -4.44 21.18
N VAL A 126 5.30 -3.13 21.12
CA VAL A 126 6.34 -2.12 21.31
C VAL A 126 6.51 -1.92 22.81
N ASN A 127 7.69 -2.21 23.33
CA ASN A 127 7.99 -1.87 24.72
C ASN A 127 8.36 -0.39 24.84
N GLU A 128 7.38 0.47 25.09
CA GLU A 128 7.63 1.92 25.13
C GLU A 128 8.57 2.31 26.27
N CYS A 129 8.62 1.53 27.36
CA CYS A 129 9.50 1.79 28.49
C CYS A 129 10.99 1.57 28.16
N THR A 130 11.30 0.72 27.18
CA THR A 130 12.68 0.43 26.73
C THR A 130 13.01 0.98 25.34
N SER A 131 12.05 1.61 24.66
CA SER A 131 12.16 2.13 23.29
C SER A 131 13.16 3.30 23.10
N GLY A 132 13.83 3.73 24.17
CA GLY A 132 14.86 4.78 24.14
C GLY A 132 14.37 6.17 24.55
N GLN A 133 13.06 6.40 24.59
CA GLN A 133 12.44 7.59 25.18
C GLN A 133 11.43 7.12 26.22
N ASN A 134 11.76 7.22 27.51
CA ASN A 134 10.78 6.94 28.56
C ASN A 134 9.60 7.93 28.40
N PRO A 135 8.41 7.46 28.01
CA PRO A 135 7.32 8.35 27.66
C PRO A 135 6.61 8.95 28.89
N CYS A 136 6.93 8.45 30.08
CA CYS A 136 6.27 8.81 31.32
C CYS A 136 6.93 10.01 32.02
N HIS A 137 6.13 10.74 32.81
CA HIS A 137 6.63 11.84 33.64
C HIS A 137 7.67 11.36 34.68
N ASN A 138 8.63 12.22 35.05
CA ASN A 138 9.76 11.85 35.92
C ASN A 138 9.33 11.29 37.30
N SER A 139 8.19 11.75 37.83
CA SER A 139 7.59 11.34 39.10
C SER A 139 6.94 9.95 39.06
N THR A 140 6.93 9.31 37.90
CA THR A 140 6.34 7.99 37.65
C THR A 140 7.40 6.98 37.22
N HIS A 141 7.01 5.71 37.18
CA HIS A 141 7.69 4.65 36.47
C HIS A 141 6.81 4.15 35.34
N CYS A 142 7.43 3.85 34.21
CA CYS A 142 6.75 3.25 33.06
C CYS A 142 6.55 1.76 33.30
N LEU A 143 5.36 1.26 32.95
CA LEU A 143 5.03 -0.15 32.91
C LEU A 143 4.54 -0.50 31.51
N ASN A 144 5.23 -1.43 30.87
CA ASN A 144 4.83 -1.94 29.56
C ASN A 144 3.69 -2.94 29.70
N ASN A 145 2.69 -2.81 28.85
CA ASN A 145 1.55 -3.71 28.72
C ASN A 145 1.41 -4.15 27.26
N ILE A 146 0.61 -5.20 27.00
CA ILE A 146 0.36 -5.63 25.62
C ILE A 146 -0.50 -4.57 24.92
N GLY A 147 0.00 -4.02 23.82
CA GLY A 147 -0.64 -2.97 23.03
C GLY A 147 -0.44 -1.54 23.57
N GLY A 148 0.44 -1.35 24.55
CA GLY A 148 0.83 -0.03 25.02
C GLY A 148 1.37 0.01 26.45
N TYR A 149 1.47 1.19 27.05
CA TYR A 149 2.06 1.37 28.39
C TYR A 149 1.17 2.18 29.32
N GLU A 150 1.47 2.08 30.62
CA GLU A 150 0.93 2.94 31.66
C GLU A 150 2.04 3.60 32.48
N CYS A 151 1.73 4.77 33.06
CA CYS A 151 2.64 5.48 33.95
C CYS A 151 2.08 5.45 35.37
N ARG A 152 2.83 4.87 36.32
CA ARG A 152 2.40 4.77 37.73
C ARG A 152 3.28 5.55 38.66
N CYS A 153 2.70 6.16 39.69
CA CYS A 153 3.48 6.88 40.70
C CYS A 153 4.58 5.99 41.31
N ARG A 154 5.74 6.59 41.59
CA ARG A 154 6.80 5.94 42.36
C ARG A 154 6.31 5.63 43.78
N PRO A 155 6.90 4.65 44.48
CA PRO A 155 6.56 4.36 45.88
C PRO A 155 6.66 5.62 46.76
N GLY A 156 5.63 5.89 47.56
CA GLY A 156 5.55 7.11 48.40
C GLY A 156 5.10 8.37 47.66
N TRP A 157 4.65 8.25 46.41
CA TRP A 157 4.10 9.35 45.63
C TRP A 157 2.61 9.10 45.36
N LYS A 158 1.84 10.17 45.25
CA LYS A 158 0.42 10.13 44.89
C LYS A 158 0.17 10.97 43.64
N PRO A 159 -0.83 10.61 42.82
CA PRO A 159 -1.18 11.44 41.68
C PRO A 159 -1.62 12.82 42.13
N VAL A 160 -1.20 13.86 41.42
CA VAL A 160 -1.68 15.23 41.67
C VAL A 160 -3.17 15.32 41.36
N PRO A 161 -3.95 16.21 42.00
CA PRO A 161 -5.36 16.38 41.70
C PRO A 161 -5.60 16.60 40.20
N GLY A 162 -6.39 15.73 39.57
CA GLY A 162 -6.66 15.76 38.13
C GLY A 162 -5.82 14.81 37.26
N SER A 163 -4.77 14.19 37.81
CA SER A 163 -4.06 13.09 37.15
C SER A 163 -4.47 11.75 37.79
N PRO A 164 -5.17 10.84 37.09
CA PRO A 164 -5.36 9.48 37.58
C PRO A 164 -4.04 8.69 37.57
N ASN A 165 -3.95 7.57 38.29
CA ASN A 165 -2.87 6.59 38.15
C ASN A 165 -3.13 5.69 36.94
N GLY A 166 -2.11 5.40 36.12
CA GLY A 166 -2.22 4.51 34.96
C GLY A 166 -2.31 5.20 33.59
N PRO A 167 -2.89 6.41 33.43
CA PRO A 167 -2.79 7.16 32.18
C PRO A 167 -1.34 7.45 31.77
N LYS A 168 -1.11 7.56 30.46
CA LYS A 168 0.18 7.93 29.87
C LYS A 168 0.68 9.31 30.33
N ASN A 169 -0.21 10.17 30.81
CA ASN A 169 0.08 11.53 31.29
C ASN A 169 0.03 11.67 32.83
N THR A 170 0.16 10.57 33.57
CA THR A 170 0.16 10.61 35.04
C THR A 170 1.29 11.47 35.58
N VAL A 171 0.95 12.45 36.43
CA VAL A 171 1.90 13.26 37.20
C VAL A 171 1.66 13.01 38.68
N CYS A 172 2.73 12.92 39.46
CA CYS A 172 2.67 12.60 40.88
C CYS A 172 3.51 13.57 41.68
N GLU A 173 3.12 13.74 42.94
CA GLU A 173 3.89 14.45 43.96
C GLU A 173 4.21 13.52 45.12
N GLY A 174 5.34 13.77 45.77
CA GLY A 174 5.73 13.01 46.95
C GLY A 174 4.77 13.31 48.09
N THR A 175 4.33 12.29 48.82
CA THR A 175 3.65 12.52 50.08
C THR A 175 4.72 12.86 51.11
N GLU A 176 4.88 14.14 51.42
CA GLU A 176 5.85 14.65 52.39
C GLU A 176 5.87 13.82 53.69
N LEU A 177 6.93 13.02 53.84
CA LEU A 177 7.82 13.06 55.01
C LEU A 177 9.25 13.08 54.45
N ARG A 178 9.61 14.12 53.70
CA ARG A 178 11.00 14.57 53.78
C ARG A 178 11.06 15.34 55.09
N CYS A 179 11.74 14.79 56.10
CA CYS A 179 12.27 15.65 57.14
C CYS A 179 13.03 16.77 56.41
N HIS A 180 12.50 17.99 56.45
CA HIS A 180 13.35 19.17 56.41
C HIS A 180 14.34 18.97 57.56
N ILE A 181 15.50 18.38 57.26
CA ILE A 181 16.70 18.68 58.00
C ILE A 181 16.90 20.16 57.74
N LEU A 182 16.31 20.99 58.61
CA LEU A 182 16.80 22.32 58.83
C LEU A 182 18.24 22.12 59.29
N GLU A 183 19.17 22.24 58.35
CA GLU A 183 20.58 22.46 58.68
C GLU A 183 20.65 23.71 59.55
N THR A 184 20.60 23.50 60.86
CA THR A 184 20.91 24.50 61.88
C THR A 184 22.00 23.92 62.77
N HIS A 185 23.09 23.46 62.16
CA HIS A 185 24.35 23.23 62.86
C HIS A 185 25.25 24.47 62.71
N THR A 186 24.87 25.54 63.41
CA THR A 186 25.83 26.55 63.88
C THR A 186 25.42 27.01 65.29
N GLN A 187 25.80 26.22 66.29
CA GLN A 187 26.10 26.75 67.62
C GLN A 187 27.62 26.71 67.80
N ASN A 188 28.27 27.74 67.25
CA ASN A 188 29.50 28.27 67.78
C ASN A 188 29.12 29.62 68.40
N ILE A 189 29.20 29.70 69.74
CA ILE A 189 29.66 30.79 70.61
C ILE A 189 29.38 30.34 72.05
#